data_AF-A0A8S3RX76-F1
#
_entry.id   AF-A0A8S3RX76-F1
#
_cell.length_a   1.000
_cell.length_b   1.000
_cell.length_c   1.000
_cell.angle_alpha   90.00
_cell.angle_beta   90.00
_cell.angle_gamma   90.00
#
_symmetry.space_group_name_H-M   'P 1'
#
loop_
_entity.id
_entity.type
_entity.pdbx_description
1 polymer ?
#
loop_
_entity_poly.entity_id
_entity_poly.type
_entity_poly.pdbx_seq_one_letter_code
_entity_poly.pdbx_strand_id
1 'polypeptide(L)'
;MYRNKLKGYLNFINTDCEFVQWVKISKLIINQKTDSLLGCVYNPPSNSKYSTSESFDEVENEMLNIKNIESLNCIIFGDFNAKTGSLPDYIIPDENLVDIFEFNSDEDILSYMFDYENLPRNSIPLHRVTSCNCAPNNYGHKLLNVCKRNNMYIANSRVGNDKGIGKKTCNDTSVIDYLLLSSNLFPVVKEFDIMEFDPLVSDVHCQLHVVIQAPVILYNSNDELSQFCSEKYVKWRKEKCSEFLDNVKSDHDCQLEQILLELDNLEVQQGIHQNEMNKVVERIFNQLLQKLLVNTSRLKIANQKATINLGLTSNVLIVEKNFIKRGKGTVL
;
A
#
# COMPACT_ATOMS: atom_id res chain seq x y z
N MET A 1 -8.28 -11.28 16.88
CA MET A 1 -7.18 -11.72 17.78
C MET A 1 -5.81 -11.10 17.41
N TYR A 2 -5.39 -11.07 16.14
CA TYR A 2 -4.06 -10.53 15.74
C TYR A 2 -3.91 -8.99 15.73
N ARG A 3 -5.00 -8.23 15.54
CA ARG A 3 -5.00 -6.75 15.58
C ARG A 3 -4.43 -6.17 16.89
N ASN A 4 -4.64 -6.85 18.02
CA ASN A 4 -4.11 -6.42 19.32
C ASN A 4 -2.63 -6.74 19.51
N LYS A 5 -2.12 -7.81 18.86
CA LYS A 5 -0.69 -8.20 18.92
C LYS A 5 0.20 -7.22 18.15
N LEU A 6 -0.28 -6.68 17.02
CA LEU A 6 0.47 -5.70 16.22
C LEU A 6 0.51 -4.29 16.82
N LYS A 7 -0.47 -3.91 17.65
CA LYS A 7 -0.62 -2.53 18.15
C LYS A 7 0.59 -2.05 18.97
N GLY A 8 1.30 -2.95 19.66
CA GLY A 8 2.50 -2.60 20.43
C GLY A 8 3.77 -2.36 19.60
N TYR A 9 3.74 -2.69 18.31
CA TYR A 9 4.90 -2.63 17.42
C TYR A 9 4.71 -1.68 16.24
N LEU A 10 3.53 -1.07 16.13
CA LEU A 10 3.17 -0.11 15.11
C LEU A 10 2.88 1.22 15.79
N ASN A 11 3.58 2.27 15.39
CA ASN A 11 3.31 3.63 15.86
C ASN A 11 2.91 4.52 14.68
N PHE A 12 1.73 5.12 14.76
CA PHE A 12 1.27 6.05 13.72
C PHE A 12 1.97 7.39 13.90
N ILE A 13 2.51 7.92 12.81
CA ILE A 13 3.10 9.24 12.80
C ILE A 13 2.08 10.16 12.15
N ASN A 14 1.51 11.06 12.95
CA ASN A 14 0.59 12.08 12.46
C ASN A 14 1.42 13.21 11.86
N THR A 15 1.16 13.52 10.60
CA THR A 15 1.75 14.64 9.89
C THR A 15 0.68 15.38 9.12
N ASP A 16 0.96 16.60 8.69
CA ASP A 16 0.01 17.44 7.95
C ASP A 16 0.06 17.16 6.43
N CYS A 17 0.92 16.24 5.96
CA CYS A 17 1.02 15.92 4.54
C CYS A 17 -0.18 15.11 4.05
N GLU A 18 -0.82 15.60 2.99
CA GLU A 18 -1.98 14.97 2.40
C GLU A 18 -1.62 13.78 1.49
N PHE A 19 -0.35 13.68 1.07
CA PHE A 19 0.11 12.72 0.05
C PHE A 19 0.58 11.39 0.62
N VAL A 20 0.95 11.33 1.90
CA VAL A 20 1.50 10.13 2.52
C VAL A 20 1.02 9.94 3.95
N GLN A 21 0.68 8.70 4.29
CA GLN A 21 0.45 8.31 5.68
C GLN A 21 1.63 7.48 6.17
N TRP A 22 2.21 7.89 7.30
CA TRP A 22 3.37 7.25 7.90
C TRP A 22 3.01 6.35 9.09
N VAL A 23 3.71 5.22 9.16
CA VAL A 23 3.64 4.25 10.26
C VAL A 23 5.05 3.78 10.55
N LYS A 24 5.50 3.93 11.78
CA LYS A 24 6.73 3.31 12.26
C LYS A 24 6.46 1.84 12.62
N ILE A 25 7.26 0.95 12.06
CA ILE A 25 7.26 -0.49 12.32
C ILE A 25 8.48 -0.82 13.16
N SER A 26 8.26 -1.47 14.30
CA SER A 26 9.34 -1.95 15.15
C SER A 26 10.22 -2.97 14.42
N LYS A 27 11.53 -2.82 14.58
CA LYS A 27 12.57 -3.76 14.14
C LYS A 27 12.34 -5.19 14.60
N LEU A 28 11.64 -5.36 15.73
CA LEU A 28 11.25 -6.64 16.29
C LEU A 28 10.29 -7.41 15.38
N ILE A 29 9.49 -6.74 14.54
CA ILE A 29 8.57 -7.39 13.60
C ILE A 29 9.28 -7.81 12.32
N ILE A 30 10.27 -7.07 11.85
CA ILE A 30 10.86 -7.26 10.51
C ILE A 30 12.29 -7.81 10.56
N ASN A 31 12.73 -8.23 11.75
CA ASN A 31 14.07 -8.75 12.03
C ASN A 31 15.20 -7.86 11.47
N GLN A 32 15.07 -6.55 11.69
CA GLN A 32 16.05 -5.56 11.25
C GLN A 32 16.87 -5.03 12.43
N LYS A 33 18.00 -4.37 12.13
CA LYS A 33 18.81 -3.70 13.16
C LYS A 33 18.13 -2.43 13.70
N THR A 34 17.38 -1.75 12.83
CA THR A 34 16.68 -0.50 13.10
C THR A 34 15.20 -0.62 12.76
N ASP A 35 14.38 0.24 13.36
CA ASP A 35 12.96 0.32 13.05
C ASP A 35 12.80 0.77 11.57
N SER A 36 11.62 0.55 11.00
CA SER A 36 11.33 0.96 9.62
C SER A 36 10.16 1.90 9.54
N LEU A 37 10.26 2.87 8.65
CA LEU A 37 9.22 3.80 8.29
C LEU A 37 8.42 3.24 7.11
N LEU A 38 7.15 2.93 7.34
CA LEU A 38 6.19 2.54 6.33
C LEU A 38 5.40 3.76 5.86
N GLY A 39 5.46 4.08 4.56
CA GLY A 39 4.69 5.15 3.93
C GLY A 39 3.68 4.61 2.94
N CYS A 40 2.41 5.02 3.05
CA CYS A 40 1.41 4.79 2.02
C CYS A 40 1.11 6.06 1.25
N VAL A 41 1.50 6.07 -0.02
CA VAL A 41 1.48 7.26 -0.87
C VAL A 41 0.27 7.28 -1.80
N TYR A 42 -0.29 8.47 -1.99
CA TYR A 42 -1.21 8.81 -3.07
C TYR A 42 -0.85 10.18 -3.63
N ASN A 43 -0.19 10.22 -4.80
CA ASN A 43 -0.02 11.45 -5.58
C ASN A 43 -1.18 11.54 -6.57
N PRO A 44 -1.97 12.62 -6.59
CA PRO A 44 -3.03 12.80 -7.57
C PRO A 44 -2.49 12.78 -9.01
N PRO A 45 -3.25 12.32 -10.01
CA PRO A 45 -2.84 12.38 -11.42
C PRO A 45 -2.46 13.81 -11.82
N SER A 46 -1.41 13.98 -12.63
CA SER A 46 -0.85 15.29 -13.00
C SER A 46 -1.80 16.22 -13.76
N ASN A 47 -2.92 15.69 -14.24
CA ASN A 47 -3.99 16.44 -14.92
C ASN A 47 -5.21 16.68 -14.02
N SER A 48 -5.15 16.32 -12.75
CA SER A 48 -6.25 16.49 -11.80
C SER A 48 -6.18 17.85 -11.10
N LYS A 49 -7.32 18.36 -10.62
CA LYS A 49 -7.37 19.62 -9.86
C LYS A 49 -6.59 19.60 -8.55
N TYR A 50 -6.26 18.41 -8.05
CA TYR A 50 -5.52 18.19 -6.81
C TYR A 50 -4.03 17.98 -7.08
N SER A 51 -3.58 18.00 -8.34
CA SER A 51 -2.17 17.85 -8.65
C SER A 51 -1.40 19.09 -8.22
N THR A 52 -0.30 18.87 -7.52
CA THR A 52 0.72 19.88 -7.26
C THR A 52 2.05 19.40 -7.83
N SER A 53 2.88 20.33 -8.30
CA SER A 53 4.25 20.02 -8.69
C SER A 53 5.05 19.52 -7.50
N GLU A 54 4.76 20.00 -6.29
CA GLU A 54 5.57 19.79 -5.09
C GLU A 54 5.27 18.48 -4.36
N SER A 55 4.27 17.69 -4.79
CA SER A 55 3.82 16.51 -4.03
C SER A 55 4.91 15.47 -3.77
N PHE A 56 5.89 15.33 -4.68
CA PHE A 56 7.03 14.45 -4.47
C PHE A 56 8.04 15.04 -3.49
N ASP A 57 8.27 16.36 -3.57
CA ASP A 57 9.18 17.09 -2.70
C ASP A 57 8.61 17.14 -1.26
N GLU A 58 7.29 17.26 -1.08
CA GLU A 58 6.61 17.15 0.22
C GLU A 58 6.78 15.76 0.85
N VAL A 59 6.54 14.69 0.09
CA VAL A 59 6.74 13.31 0.56
C VAL A 59 8.21 13.06 0.91
N GLU A 60 9.15 13.54 0.09
CA GLU A 60 10.59 13.42 0.32
C GLU A 60 11.02 14.17 1.60
N ASN A 61 10.58 15.42 1.77
CA ASN A 61 10.92 16.25 2.92
C ASN A 61 10.38 15.65 4.23
N GLU A 62 9.15 15.13 4.24
CA GLU A 62 8.62 14.44 5.42
C GLU A 62 9.42 13.20 5.78
N MET A 63 9.71 12.37 4.76
CA MET A 63 10.52 11.18 4.96
C MET A 63 11.88 11.54 5.58
N LEU A 64 12.56 12.54 5.03
CA LEU A 64 13.85 13.00 5.53
C LEU A 64 13.77 13.53 6.97
N ASN A 65 12.75 14.33 7.27
CA ASN A 65 12.55 14.86 8.62
C ASN A 65 12.36 13.74 9.65
N ILE A 66 11.55 12.72 9.34
CA ILE A 66 11.32 11.58 10.23
C ILE A 66 12.59 10.73 10.35
N LYS A 67 13.26 10.43 9.22
CA LYS A 67 14.49 9.62 9.20
C LYS A 67 15.63 10.26 9.98
N ASN A 68 15.78 11.58 9.89
CA ASN A 68 16.84 12.30 10.61
C ASN A 68 16.68 12.22 12.13
N ILE A 69 15.45 12.03 12.63
CA ILE A 69 15.17 11.90 14.06
C ILE A 69 15.48 10.49 14.56
N GLU A 70 15.24 9.45 13.74
CA GLU A 70 15.18 8.06 14.22
C GLU A 70 16.06 7.04 13.48
N SER A 71 16.80 7.45 12.44
CA SER A 71 17.66 6.59 11.60
C SER A 71 16.95 5.31 11.11
N LEU A 72 15.83 5.48 10.41
CA LEU A 72 14.95 4.40 9.97
C LEU A 72 15.28 3.89 8.55
N ASN A 73 14.99 2.61 8.30
CA ASN A 73 14.85 2.11 6.92
C ASN A 73 13.47 2.48 6.37
N CYS A 74 13.28 2.51 5.06
CA CYS A 74 12.01 2.92 4.46
C CYS A 74 11.37 1.82 3.61
N ILE A 75 10.06 1.66 3.81
CA ILE A 75 9.15 0.87 2.98
C ILE A 75 8.07 1.84 2.51
N ILE A 76 8.07 2.24 1.25
CA ILE A 76 7.08 3.20 0.74
C ILE A 76 6.33 2.53 -0.39
N PHE A 77 5.01 2.54 -0.35
CA PHE A 77 4.22 1.95 -1.41
C PHE A 77 2.97 2.76 -1.65
N GLY A 78 2.49 2.83 -2.89
CA GLY A 78 1.48 3.82 -3.19
C GLY A 78 1.20 4.01 -4.65
N ASP A 79 0.22 4.88 -4.92
CA ASP A 79 -0.12 5.33 -6.27
C ASP A 79 0.62 6.63 -6.46
N PHE A 80 1.68 6.60 -7.25
CA PHE A 80 2.48 7.78 -7.51
C PHE A 80 1.99 8.53 -8.74
N ASN A 81 1.05 7.97 -9.52
CA ASN A 81 0.69 8.44 -10.86
C ASN A 81 1.92 8.74 -11.76
N ALA A 82 3.03 8.05 -11.47
CA ALA A 82 4.34 8.26 -12.05
C ALA A 82 4.64 7.12 -13.02
N LYS A 83 4.97 7.43 -14.27
CA LYS A 83 5.42 6.42 -15.24
C LYS A 83 6.93 6.51 -15.30
N THR A 84 7.64 5.53 -14.75
CA THR A 84 9.11 5.52 -14.72
C THR A 84 9.74 4.75 -15.88
N GLY A 85 8.97 3.86 -16.52
CA GLY A 85 9.51 2.91 -17.50
C GLY A 85 10.60 2.02 -16.88
N SER A 86 11.62 1.70 -17.68
CA SER A 86 12.83 0.98 -17.23
C SER A 86 13.99 1.92 -16.85
N LEU A 87 13.72 3.22 -16.66
CA LEU A 87 14.77 4.16 -16.28
C LEU A 87 15.37 3.78 -14.91
N PRO A 88 16.69 3.98 -14.73
CA PRO A 88 17.37 3.66 -13.49
C PRO A 88 16.95 4.61 -12.37
N ASP A 89 16.78 4.05 -11.19
CA ASP A 89 16.44 4.68 -9.91
C ASP A 89 17.65 4.80 -8.97
N TYR A 90 18.85 4.54 -9.48
CA TYR A 90 20.13 4.63 -8.79
C TYR A 90 21.11 5.54 -9.57
N ILE A 91 22.18 5.93 -8.92
CA ILE A 91 23.30 6.69 -9.51
C ILE A 91 24.52 5.77 -9.53
N ILE A 92 25.21 5.73 -10.67
CA ILE A 92 26.55 5.12 -10.75
C ILE A 92 27.54 6.29 -10.59
N PRO A 93 28.40 6.29 -9.57
CA PRO A 93 29.45 7.30 -9.43
C PRO A 93 30.40 7.28 -10.63
N ASP A 94 30.87 8.46 -11.05
CA ASP A 94 31.95 8.56 -12.05
C ASP A 94 33.26 8.08 -11.41
N GLU A 95 33.91 7.08 -12.02
CA GLU A 95 35.18 6.51 -11.56
C GLU A 95 36.24 7.59 -11.32
N ASN A 96 36.29 8.62 -12.17
CA ASN A 96 37.24 9.72 -12.02
C ASN A 96 36.96 10.57 -10.77
N LEU A 97 35.69 10.75 -10.39
CA LEU A 97 35.35 11.49 -9.17
C LEU A 97 35.74 10.72 -7.91
N VAL A 98 35.59 9.39 -7.94
CA VAL A 98 35.98 8.54 -6.81
C VAL A 98 37.48 8.65 -6.54
N ASP A 99 38.28 8.64 -7.61
CA ASP A 99 39.73 8.79 -7.54
C ASP A 99 40.17 10.22 -7.14
N ILE A 100 39.53 11.26 -7.69
CA ILE A 100 39.87 12.66 -7.41
C ILE A 100 39.60 13.05 -5.95
N PHE A 101 38.49 12.57 -5.37
CA PHE A 101 38.12 12.94 -4.00
C PHE A 101 38.89 12.15 -2.93
N GLU A 102 39.78 11.23 -3.31
CA GLU A 102 40.53 10.37 -2.40
C GLU A 102 39.64 9.91 -1.23
N PHE A 103 38.49 9.30 -1.51
CA PHE A 103 37.54 8.79 -0.50
C PHE A 103 38.14 7.66 0.39
N ASN A 104 39.45 7.65 0.58
CA ASN A 104 40.30 6.63 1.16
C ASN A 104 40.20 6.50 2.69
N SER A 105 39.12 6.93 3.35
CA SER A 105 38.99 6.68 4.80
C SER A 105 37.59 6.72 5.42
N ASP A 106 36.56 7.23 4.73
CA ASP A 106 35.22 7.25 5.31
C ASP A 106 34.37 6.10 4.72
N GLU A 107 34.40 4.96 5.41
CA GLU A 107 33.62 3.77 5.06
C GLU A 107 32.12 4.08 4.95
N ASP A 108 31.60 5.05 5.71
CA ASP A 108 30.18 5.38 5.71
C ASP A 108 29.78 6.15 4.42
N ILE A 109 30.62 7.07 3.96
CA ILE A 109 30.38 7.81 2.70
C ILE A 109 30.44 6.86 1.50
N LEU A 110 31.43 5.97 1.45
CA LEU A 110 31.54 4.96 0.40
C LEU A 110 30.35 4.00 0.44
N SER A 111 29.97 3.54 1.64
CA SER A 111 28.80 2.68 1.80
C SER A 111 27.51 3.37 1.34
N TYR A 112 27.36 4.68 1.55
CA TYR A 112 26.22 5.44 1.04
C TYR A 112 26.25 5.60 -0.49
N MET A 113 27.40 5.97 -1.07
CA MET A 113 27.55 6.15 -2.53
C MET A 113 27.32 4.86 -3.32
N PHE A 114 27.77 3.73 -2.77
CA PHE A 114 27.69 2.42 -3.41
C PHE A 114 26.56 1.55 -2.83
N ASP A 115 25.58 2.15 -2.16
CA ASP A 115 24.46 1.40 -1.57
C ASP A 115 23.70 0.56 -2.61
N TYR A 116 23.65 1.02 -3.86
CA TYR A 116 23.00 0.28 -4.95
C TYR A 116 23.64 -1.10 -5.20
N GLU A 117 24.92 -1.29 -4.85
CA GLU A 117 25.61 -2.57 -4.97
C GLU A 117 25.09 -3.62 -3.99
N ASN A 118 24.41 -3.20 -2.92
CA ASN A 118 23.73 -4.12 -2.02
C ASN A 118 22.63 -4.91 -2.75
N LEU A 119 22.06 -4.39 -3.84
CA LEU A 119 21.09 -5.13 -4.66
C LEU A 119 21.73 -6.38 -5.30
N PRO A 120 22.73 -6.28 -6.21
CA PRO A 120 23.33 -7.46 -6.82
C PRO A 120 24.05 -8.36 -5.82
N ARG A 121 24.66 -7.81 -4.75
CA ARG A 121 25.25 -8.62 -3.66
C ARG A 121 24.22 -9.55 -3.00
N ASN A 122 22.96 -9.13 -2.94
CA ASN A 122 21.84 -9.93 -2.45
C ASN A 122 21.05 -10.64 -3.56
N SER A 123 21.65 -10.84 -4.74
CA SER A 123 21.02 -11.50 -5.90
C SER A 123 19.73 -10.80 -6.39
N ILE A 124 19.65 -9.48 -6.18
CA ILE A 124 18.56 -8.63 -6.66
C ILE A 124 19.00 -7.96 -7.97
N PRO A 125 18.19 -8.02 -9.05
CA PRO A 125 18.53 -7.37 -10.30
C PRO A 125 18.69 -5.86 -10.15
N LEU A 126 19.80 -5.33 -10.66
CA LEU A 126 20.04 -3.90 -10.67
C LEU A 126 19.09 -3.18 -11.64
N HIS A 127 18.87 -3.74 -12.83
CA HIS A 127 17.97 -3.16 -13.83
C HIS A 127 16.53 -3.63 -13.66
N ARG A 128 15.59 -2.71 -13.88
CA ARG A 128 14.16 -3.00 -13.90
C ARG A 128 13.67 -3.30 -15.30
N VAL A 129 12.59 -4.07 -15.35
CA VAL A 129 11.81 -4.30 -16.56
C VAL A 129 10.36 -3.86 -16.32
N THR A 130 9.65 -3.53 -17.39
CA THR A 130 8.24 -3.13 -17.34
C THR A 130 7.49 -3.80 -18.47
N SER A 131 6.28 -4.25 -18.18
CA SER A 131 5.33 -4.76 -19.17
C SER A 131 4.50 -3.66 -19.86
N CYS A 132 4.63 -2.40 -19.41
CA CYS A 132 3.98 -1.24 -20.07
C CYS A 132 4.96 -0.55 -21.02
N ASN A 133 4.51 -0.33 -22.25
CA ASN A 133 5.23 0.39 -23.31
C ASN A 133 5.09 1.92 -23.19
N CYS A 134 4.66 2.41 -22.03
CA CYS A 134 4.39 3.81 -21.82
C CYS A 134 5.70 4.56 -21.60
N ALA A 135 5.90 5.66 -22.31
CA ALA A 135 7.03 6.54 -22.07
C ALA A 135 7.00 7.08 -20.63
N PRO A 136 8.17 7.30 -20.00
CA PRO A 136 8.24 7.97 -18.73
C PRO A 136 7.59 9.36 -18.77
N ASN A 137 6.95 9.77 -17.68
CA ASN A 137 6.34 11.10 -17.56
C ASN A 137 7.09 11.97 -16.52
N ASN A 138 6.71 13.25 -16.41
CA ASN A 138 7.33 14.19 -15.47
C ASN A 138 7.33 13.67 -14.02
N TYR A 139 6.23 13.05 -13.58
CA TYR A 139 6.13 12.43 -12.25
C TYR A 139 7.06 11.22 -12.11
N GLY A 140 7.24 10.45 -13.17
CA GLY A 140 8.25 9.40 -13.26
C GLY A 140 9.65 9.91 -13.01
N HIS A 141 10.03 11.01 -13.68
CA HIS A 141 11.34 11.63 -13.45
C HIS A 141 11.50 12.16 -12.02
N LYS A 142 10.45 12.77 -11.45
CA LYS A 142 10.46 13.21 -10.04
C LYS A 142 10.63 12.05 -9.07
N LEU A 143 9.85 10.97 -9.24
CA LEU A 143 9.97 9.76 -8.43
C LEU A 143 11.38 9.15 -8.50
N LEU A 144 11.95 9.05 -9.71
CA LEU A 144 13.31 8.54 -9.88
C LEU A 144 14.36 9.43 -9.20
N ASN A 145 14.15 10.74 -9.16
CA ASN A 145 15.04 11.65 -8.43
C ASN A 145 14.92 11.45 -6.92
N VAL A 146 13.71 11.29 -6.39
CA VAL A 146 13.50 10.94 -4.97
C VAL A 146 14.21 9.62 -4.65
N CYS A 147 14.08 8.60 -5.50
CA CYS A 147 14.80 7.33 -5.34
C CYS A 147 16.32 7.52 -5.25
N LYS A 148 16.90 8.21 -6.24
CA LYS A 148 18.34 8.44 -6.35
C LYS A 148 18.93 9.25 -5.21
N ARG A 149 18.22 10.29 -4.75
CA ARG A 149 18.68 11.18 -3.68
C ARG A 149 18.68 10.50 -2.32
N ASN A 150 17.82 9.49 -2.13
CA ASN A 150 17.55 8.89 -0.82
C ASN A 150 17.98 7.42 -0.72
N ASN A 151 18.71 6.89 -1.70
CA ASN A 151 19.10 5.47 -1.79
C ASN A 151 17.88 4.54 -1.59
N MET A 152 16.82 4.83 -2.32
CA MET A 152 15.58 4.07 -2.34
C MET A 152 15.39 3.46 -3.72
N TYR A 153 14.98 2.19 -3.76
CA TYR A 153 14.90 1.44 -5.00
C TYR A 153 13.50 0.86 -5.20
N ILE A 154 12.99 0.95 -6.42
CA ILE A 154 11.71 0.37 -6.83
C ILE A 154 11.83 -1.16 -6.84
N ALA A 155 11.01 -1.83 -6.04
CA ALA A 155 10.96 -3.27 -5.92
C ALA A 155 10.21 -3.96 -7.08
N ASN A 156 9.32 -3.23 -7.76
CA ASN A 156 8.63 -3.74 -8.95
C ASN A 156 9.65 -4.27 -9.97
N SER A 157 9.34 -5.44 -10.51
CA SER A 157 10.20 -6.25 -11.38
C SER A 157 11.47 -6.84 -10.76
N ARG A 158 11.81 -6.58 -9.49
CA ARG A 158 13.08 -7.03 -8.89
C ARG A 158 12.94 -8.21 -7.93
N VAL A 159 11.79 -8.34 -7.27
CA VAL A 159 11.57 -9.31 -6.19
C VAL A 159 10.22 -10.02 -6.31
N GLY A 160 10.08 -11.13 -5.58
CA GLY A 160 8.84 -11.89 -5.51
C GLY A 160 8.40 -12.47 -6.85
N ASN A 161 7.09 -12.64 -7.00
CA ASN A 161 6.46 -13.16 -8.22
C ASN A 161 6.53 -12.17 -9.38
N ASP A 162 6.67 -10.86 -9.09
CA ASP A 162 6.83 -9.84 -10.13
C ASP A 162 8.27 -9.77 -10.69
N LYS A 163 9.24 -10.51 -10.12
CA LYS A 163 10.65 -10.50 -10.56
C LYS A 163 10.78 -10.84 -12.05
N GLY A 164 11.38 -9.93 -12.82
CA GLY A 164 11.57 -10.08 -14.26
C GLY A 164 10.31 -9.84 -15.11
N ILE A 165 9.20 -9.37 -14.51
CA ILE A 165 7.93 -9.13 -15.20
C ILE A 165 7.62 -7.63 -15.27
N GLY A 166 7.54 -6.97 -14.11
CA GLY A 166 7.12 -5.57 -14.02
C GLY A 166 5.67 -5.39 -14.50
N LYS A 167 4.75 -6.15 -13.89
CA LYS A 167 3.33 -6.21 -14.24
C LYS A 167 2.64 -4.86 -14.09
N LYS A 168 1.75 -4.54 -15.02
CA LYS A 168 0.95 -3.30 -14.99
C LYS A 168 0.06 -3.28 -13.74
N THR A 169 -0.04 -2.12 -13.11
CA THR A 169 -0.75 -1.93 -11.84
C THR A 169 -2.05 -1.16 -12.01
N CYS A 170 -2.26 -0.50 -13.15
CA CYS A 170 -3.45 0.30 -13.42
C CYS A 170 -4.01 0.01 -14.82
N ASN A 171 -5.28 -0.41 -14.84
CA ASN A 171 -6.16 -0.65 -15.98
C ASN A 171 -5.55 -1.50 -17.09
N ASP A 172 -4.63 -2.40 -16.75
CA ASP A 172 -3.76 -3.12 -17.70
C ASP A 172 -3.13 -2.20 -18.78
N THR A 173 -2.85 -0.95 -18.41
CA THR A 173 -2.26 0.06 -19.31
C THR A 173 -0.95 0.59 -18.78
N SER A 174 -0.80 0.79 -17.47
CA SER A 174 0.40 1.41 -16.90
C SER A 174 0.86 0.80 -15.59
N VAL A 175 2.16 0.96 -15.30
CA VAL A 175 2.76 0.75 -13.99
C VAL A 175 2.91 2.13 -13.35
N ILE A 176 2.08 2.41 -12.33
CA ILE A 176 2.10 3.68 -11.58
C ILE A 176 2.04 3.48 -10.07
N ASP A 177 1.78 2.25 -9.64
CA ASP A 177 1.82 1.84 -8.25
C ASP A 177 3.13 1.12 -7.98
N TYR A 178 3.89 1.64 -7.03
CA TYR A 178 5.23 1.14 -6.74
C TYR A 178 5.36 0.71 -5.30
N LEU A 179 6.23 -0.26 -5.07
CA LEU A 179 6.88 -0.52 -3.78
C LEU A 179 8.32 0.00 -3.87
N LEU A 180 8.72 0.87 -2.97
CA LEU A 180 10.06 1.44 -2.81
C LEU A 180 10.65 0.92 -1.51
N LEU A 181 11.91 0.48 -1.54
CA LEU A 181 12.59 -0.10 -0.40
C LEU A 181 14.01 0.47 -0.28
N SER A 182 14.48 0.63 0.96
CA SER A 182 15.91 0.68 1.23
C SER A 182 16.59 -0.63 0.81
N SER A 183 17.83 -0.60 0.34
CA SER A 183 18.54 -1.75 -0.22
C SER A 183 18.55 -2.98 0.70
N ASN A 184 18.75 -2.76 2.00
CA ASN A 184 18.79 -3.78 3.05
C ASN A 184 17.45 -4.46 3.34
N LEU A 185 16.34 -3.92 2.86
CA LEU A 185 15.01 -4.51 3.03
C LEU A 185 14.63 -5.50 1.92
N PHE A 186 15.32 -5.47 0.77
CA PHE A 186 15.05 -6.43 -0.31
C PHE A 186 15.19 -7.90 0.12
N PRO A 187 16.23 -8.31 0.87
CA PRO A 187 16.42 -9.73 1.25
C PRO A 187 15.31 -10.29 2.16
N VAL A 188 14.59 -9.41 2.86
CA VAL A 188 13.50 -9.84 3.77
C VAL A 188 12.13 -9.86 3.09
N VAL A 189 12.00 -9.38 1.86
CA VAL A 189 10.77 -9.56 1.07
C VAL A 189 10.71 -11.00 0.56
N LYS A 190 9.72 -11.76 1.05
CA LYS A 190 9.48 -13.15 0.66
C LYS A 190 8.60 -13.25 -0.56
N GLU A 191 7.55 -12.45 -0.60
CA GLU A 191 6.62 -12.41 -1.73
C GLU A 191 6.32 -10.95 -2.09
N PHE A 192 6.26 -10.69 -3.38
CA PHE A 192 5.83 -9.43 -3.94
C PHE A 192 5.08 -9.73 -5.22
N ASP A 193 3.80 -9.36 -5.26
CA ASP A 193 2.91 -9.68 -6.37
C ASP A 193 1.98 -8.51 -6.69
N ILE A 194 1.62 -8.42 -7.97
CA ILE A 194 0.59 -7.53 -8.47
C ILE A 194 -0.63 -8.40 -8.77
N MET A 195 -1.61 -8.33 -7.88
CA MET A 195 -2.81 -9.16 -7.95
C MET A 195 -3.61 -8.87 -9.22
N GLU A 196 -4.51 -9.77 -9.59
CA GLU A 196 -5.46 -9.50 -10.66
C GLU A 196 -6.39 -8.34 -10.28
N PHE A 197 -6.85 -7.60 -11.30
CA PHE A 197 -7.79 -6.52 -11.08
C PHE A 197 -9.10 -7.06 -10.52
N ASP A 198 -9.53 -6.49 -9.39
CA ASP A 198 -10.80 -6.83 -8.75
C ASP A 198 -11.72 -5.58 -8.73
N PRO A 199 -12.82 -5.58 -9.51
CA PRO A 199 -13.75 -4.46 -9.57
C PRO A 199 -14.54 -4.23 -8.27
N LEU A 200 -14.47 -5.14 -7.30
CA LEU A 200 -15.02 -4.95 -5.96
C LEU A 200 -14.10 -4.13 -5.07
N VAL A 201 -12.79 -4.15 -5.34
CA VAL A 201 -11.77 -3.52 -4.52
C VAL A 201 -11.27 -2.21 -5.14
N SER A 202 -11.27 -2.08 -6.46
CA SER A 202 -10.78 -0.88 -7.14
C SER A 202 -11.55 -0.59 -8.42
N ASP A 203 -11.53 0.67 -8.84
CA ASP A 203 -12.10 1.07 -10.13
C ASP A 203 -11.14 0.80 -11.29
N VAL A 204 -9.82 0.92 -11.04
CA VAL A 204 -8.80 0.84 -12.10
C VAL A 204 -7.47 0.23 -11.67
N HIS A 205 -7.22 0.02 -10.37
CA HIS A 205 -5.91 -0.44 -9.89
C HIS A 205 -5.91 -1.89 -9.42
N CYS A 206 -4.80 -2.57 -9.65
CA CYS A 206 -4.48 -3.87 -9.07
C CYS A 206 -3.91 -3.69 -7.66
N GLN A 207 -4.21 -4.63 -6.76
CA GLN A 207 -3.62 -4.64 -5.42
C GLN A 207 -2.12 -4.99 -5.49
N LEU A 208 -1.32 -4.25 -4.71
CA LEU A 208 0.07 -4.62 -4.41
C LEU A 208 0.05 -5.51 -3.16
N HIS A 209 0.59 -6.72 -3.29
CA HIS A 209 0.71 -7.70 -2.22
C HIS A 209 2.17 -7.87 -1.85
N VAL A 210 2.52 -7.63 -0.59
CA VAL A 210 3.89 -7.76 -0.08
C VAL A 210 3.90 -8.63 1.17
N VAL A 211 4.79 -9.63 1.20
CA VAL A 211 5.04 -10.47 2.36
C VAL A 211 6.48 -10.27 2.81
N ILE A 212 6.65 -9.75 4.02
CA ILE A 212 7.95 -9.47 4.63
C ILE A 212 8.19 -10.51 5.72
N GLN A 213 9.39 -11.09 5.75
CA GLN A 213 9.80 -12.01 6.79
C GLN A 213 9.75 -11.34 8.16
N ALA A 214 9.07 -11.99 9.11
CA ALA A 214 9.06 -11.64 10.52
C ALA A 214 9.77 -12.71 11.36
N PRO A 215 10.43 -12.34 12.47
CA PRO A 215 11.00 -13.34 13.38
C PRO A 215 9.88 -14.01 14.19
N VAL A 216 10.08 -15.31 14.50
CA VAL A 216 9.13 -16.20 15.21
C VAL A 216 8.77 -15.72 16.63
N ILE A 217 9.50 -14.73 17.17
CA ILE A 217 9.48 -14.29 18.58
C ILE A 217 8.11 -13.73 19.04
N LEU A 218 7.16 -13.50 18.13
CA LEU A 218 5.81 -13.03 18.47
C LEU A 218 4.83 -14.14 18.91
N TYR A 219 5.31 -15.39 19.04
CA TYR A 219 4.48 -16.54 19.41
C TYR A 219 4.89 -17.14 20.76
N ASN A 220 3.93 -17.16 21.70
CA ASN A 220 3.89 -18.19 22.73
C ASN A 220 3.30 -19.46 22.11
N SER A 221 3.99 -20.59 22.28
CA SER A 221 3.80 -21.88 21.59
C SER A 221 2.45 -22.60 21.84
N ASN A 222 1.46 -21.96 22.47
CA ASN A 222 0.19 -22.58 22.83
C ASN A 222 -1.02 -22.06 22.02
N ASP A 223 -0.85 -21.06 21.15
CA ASP A 223 -1.92 -20.65 20.23
C ASP A 223 -1.88 -21.54 18.99
N GLU A 224 -2.84 -22.47 18.87
CA GLU A 224 -2.98 -23.36 17.72
C GLU A 224 -2.95 -22.58 16.39
N LEU A 225 -2.16 -23.10 15.45
CA LEU A 225 -1.98 -22.60 14.09
C LEU A 225 -3.33 -22.59 13.35
N SER A 226 -4.04 -21.45 13.38
CA SER A 226 -4.98 -21.14 12.32
C SER A 226 -4.16 -20.90 11.06
N GLN A 227 -4.03 -21.93 10.25
CA GLN A 227 -3.58 -21.86 8.87
C GLN A 227 -4.27 -20.64 8.23
N PHE A 228 -3.50 -19.60 7.92
CA PHE A 228 -3.98 -18.59 6.99
C PHE A 228 -4.09 -19.32 5.66
N CYS A 229 -5.28 -19.85 5.42
CA CYS A 229 -5.68 -20.22 4.08
C CYS A 229 -5.40 -18.99 3.21
N SER A 230 -4.86 -19.23 2.02
CA SER A 230 -5.22 -18.42 0.86
C SER A 230 -6.75 -18.46 0.79
N GLU A 231 -7.43 -17.62 1.56
CA GLU A 231 -8.86 -17.55 1.52
C GLU A 231 -9.18 -16.84 0.21
N LYS A 232 -9.25 -17.66 -0.85
CA LYS A 232 -10.29 -17.56 -1.88
C LYS A 232 -11.48 -16.96 -1.16
N TYR A 233 -11.84 -15.74 -1.57
CA TYR A 233 -13.02 -14.97 -1.18
C TYR A 233 -13.92 -15.73 -0.23
N VAL A 234 -14.22 -15.18 0.95
CA VAL A 234 -15.24 -15.74 1.85
C VAL A 234 -16.52 -15.97 1.04
N LYS A 235 -16.66 -17.19 0.52
CA LYS A 235 -17.80 -17.58 -0.29
C LYS A 235 -18.91 -17.65 0.71
N TRP A 236 -20.01 -16.94 0.43
CA TRP A 236 -21.18 -16.93 1.30
C TRP A 236 -21.48 -18.35 1.80
N ARG A 237 -21.38 -18.54 3.12
CA ARG A 237 -21.68 -19.81 3.77
C ARG A 237 -23.15 -19.79 4.10
N LYS A 238 -23.94 -20.59 3.39
CA LYS A 238 -25.39 -20.64 3.57
C LYS A 238 -25.77 -20.98 5.01
N GLU A 239 -24.92 -21.73 5.71
CA GLU A 239 -25.13 -22.10 7.12
C GLU A 239 -25.00 -20.91 8.08
N LYS A 240 -24.31 -19.83 7.69
CA LYS A 240 -24.17 -18.60 8.49
C LYS A 240 -25.24 -17.54 8.20
N CYS A 241 -26.25 -17.90 7.42
CA CYS A 241 -27.33 -16.98 7.03
C CYS A 241 -28.09 -16.43 8.24
N SER A 242 -28.44 -17.28 9.20
CA SER A 242 -29.15 -16.88 10.42
C SER A 242 -28.30 -15.94 11.27
N GLU A 243 -27.05 -16.30 11.53
CA GLU A 243 -26.09 -15.47 12.28
C GLU A 243 -25.90 -14.08 11.63
N PHE A 244 -25.81 -14.02 10.30
CA PHE A 244 -25.74 -12.76 9.56
C PHE A 244 -27.03 -11.95 9.71
N LEU A 245 -28.20 -12.58 9.52
CA LEU A 245 -29.50 -11.92 9.67
C LEU A 245 -29.70 -11.38 11.08
N ASP A 246 -29.33 -12.14 12.11
CA ASP A 246 -29.46 -11.73 13.50
C ASP A 246 -28.57 -10.53 13.81
N ASN A 247 -27.33 -10.50 13.29
CA ASN A 247 -26.43 -9.35 13.40
C ASN A 247 -26.91 -8.12 12.61
N VAL A 248 -27.64 -8.32 11.52
CA VAL A 248 -28.28 -7.23 10.77
C VAL A 248 -29.46 -6.66 11.57
N LYS A 249 -30.28 -7.54 12.17
CA LYS A 249 -31.50 -7.21 12.93
C LYS A 249 -31.25 -6.61 14.32
N SER A 250 -30.21 -7.05 15.03
CA SER A 250 -30.04 -6.78 16.47
C SER A 250 -29.69 -5.34 16.89
N ASP A 251 -29.92 -4.33 16.05
CA ASP A 251 -29.79 -2.92 16.46
C ASP A 251 -30.61 -1.92 15.61
N HIS A 252 -31.08 -2.29 14.41
CA HIS A 252 -31.60 -1.34 13.41
C HIS A 252 -32.79 -1.83 12.57
N ASP A 253 -33.64 -2.73 13.07
CA ASP A 253 -34.87 -3.16 12.38
C ASP A 253 -35.70 -1.94 11.88
N CYS A 254 -35.78 -0.88 12.68
CA CYS A 254 -36.49 0.36 12.35
C CYS A 254 -35.90 1.12 11.15
N GLN A 255 -34.60 0.99 10.85
CA GLN A 255 -33.96 1.69 9.72
C GLN A 255 -34.02 0.89 8.41
N LEU A 256 -33.97 -0.44 8.48
CA LEU A 256 -34.20 -1.31 7.33
C LEU A 256 -35.66 -1.24 6.88
N GLU A 257 -36.60 -1.21 7.84
CA GLU A 257 -38.00 -0.96 7.56
C GLU A 257 -38.22 0.42 6.93
N GLN A 258 -37.50 1.46 7.36
CA GLN A 258 -37.55 2.78 6.72
C GLN A 258 -37.03 2.77 5.28
N ILE A 259 -35.94 2.03 5.00
CA ILE A 259 -35.41 1.90 3.64
C ILE A 259 -36.39 1.14 2.75
N LEU A 260 -37.03 0.09 3.27
CA LEU A 260 -38.07 -0.67 2.55
C LEU A 260 -39.29 0.21 2.27
N LEU A 261 -39.75 0.98 3.25
CA LEU A 261 -40.82 1.96 3.08
C LEU A 261 -40.46 3.04 2.04
N GLU A 262 -39.22 3.52 2.02
CA GLU A 262 -38.76 4.46 1.00
C GLU A 262 -38.75 3.85 -0.41
N LEU A 263 -38.34 2.58 -0.54
CA LEU A 263 -38.38 1.84 -1.80
C LEU A 263 -39.82 1.63 -2.28
N ASP A 264 -40.73 1.22 -1.40
CA ASP A 264 -42.14 1.02 -1.71
C ASP A 264 -42.80 2.35 -2.14
N ASN A 265 -42.44 3.46 -1.49
CA ASN A 265 -42.92 4.79 -1.86
C ASN A 265 -42.38 5.26 -3.22
N LEU A 266 -41.16 4.87 -3.60
CA LEU A 266 -40.60 5.17 -4.91
C LEU A 266 -41.26 4.33 -6.01
N GLU A 267 -41.66 3.08 -5.73
CA GLU A 267 -42.35 2.20 -6.69
C GLU A 267 -43.71 2.75 -7.13
N VAL A 268 -44.39 3.51 -6.26
CA VAL A 268 -45.70 4.11 -6.52
C VAL A 268 -45.61 5.42 -7.31
N GLN A 269 -44.43 6.03 -7.45
CA GLN A 269 -44.25 7.30 -8.15
C GLN A 269 -44.06 7.14 -9.66
N GLN A 270 -44.82 7.90 -10.46
CA GLN A 270 -44.57 8.00 -11.90
C GLN A 270 -43.36 8.90 -12.18
N GLY A 271 -42.26 8.29 -12.58
CA GLY A 271 -41.03 8.99 -12.99
C GLY A 271 -40.01 9.09 -11.87
N ILE A 272 -39.37 7.98 -11.54
CA ILE A 272 -38.28 7.94 -10.54
C ILE A 272 -37.02 8.58 -11.14
N HIS A 273 -36.48 9.61 -10.50
CA HIS A 273 -35.22 10.21 -10.91
C HIS A 273 -34.04 9.37 -10.39
N GLN A 274 -33.01 9.18 -11.23
CA GLN A 274 -31.79 8.42 -10.87
C GLN A 274 -31.14 8.87 -9.56
N ASN A 275 -31.26 10.16 -9.21
CA ASN A 275 -30.71 10.71 -7.97
C ASN A 275 -31.41 10.16 -6.71
N GLU A 276 -32.70 9.83 -6.79
CA GLU A 276 -33.45 9.25 -5.67
C GLU A 276 -33.06 7.79 -5.46
N MET A 277 -32.93 7.04 -6.56
CA MET A 277 -32.38 5.68 -6.53
C MET A 277 -30.96 5.65 -5.97
N ASN A 278 -30.10 6.60 -6.35
CA ASN A 278 -28.72 6.66 -5.85
C ASN A 278 -28.68 6.90 -4.34
N LYS A 279 -29.56 7.73 -3.78
CA LYS A 279 -29.64 7.99 -2.34
C LYS A 279 -30.00 6.74 -1.54
N VAL A 280 -30.96 5.96 -2.04
CA VAL A 280 -31.37 4.71 -1.39
C VAL A 280 -30.25 3.67 -1.45
N VAL A 281 -29.63 3.50 -2.61
CA VAL A 281 -28.48 2.60 -2.79
C VAL A 281 -27.31 2.99 -1.88
N GLU A 282 -27.03 4.28 -1.74
CA GLU A 282 -25.96 4.79 -0.87
C GLU A 282 -26.22 4.50 0.61
N ARG A 283 -27.47 4.66 1.08
CA ARG A 283 -27.85 4.30 2.45
C ARG A 283 -27.71 2.80 2.72
N ILE A 284 -28.16 1.95 1.79
CA ILE A 284 -28.00 0.50 1.87
C ILE A 284 -26.52 0.14 1.94
N PHE A 285 -25.71 0.73 1.05
CA PHE A 285 -24.29 0.47 0.97
C PHE A 285 -23.57 0.87 2.25
N ASN A 286 -23.79 2.08 2.76
CA ASN A 286 -23.12 2.57 3.96
C ASN A 286 -23.45 1.75 5.21
N GLN A 287 -24.70 1.31 5.37
CA GLN A 287 -25.10 0.47 6.50
C GLN A 287 -24.50 -0.94 6.45
N LEU A 288 -24.49 -1.57 5.26
CA LEU A 288 -23.90 -2.90 5.08
C LEU A 288 -22.37 -2.87 5.19
N LEU A 289 -21.73 -1.82 4.65
CA LEU A 289 -20.28 -1.66 4.69
C LEU A 289 -19.78 -1.46 6.12
N GLN A 290 -20.43 -0.61 6.93
CA GLN A 290 -20.04 -0.39 8.33
C GLN A 290 -20.01 -1.69 9.14
N LYS A 291 -20.96 -2.60 8.92
CA LYS A 291 -21.01 -3.91 9.62
C LYS A 291 -19.98 -4.93 9.11
N LEU A 292 -19.71 -4.97 7.80
CA LEU A 292 -18.65 -5.83 7.23
C LEU A 292 -17.25 -5.45 7.73
N LEU A 293 -17.04 -4.18 8.11
CA LEU A 293 -15.75 -3.64 8.53
C LEU A 293 -15.36 -4.01 9.97
N VAL A 294 -16.33 -4.27 10.86
CA VAL A 294 -16.07 -4.55 12.29
C VAL A 294 -15.42 -5.92 12.53
N ASN A 295 -15.63 -6.90 11.63
CA ASN A 295 -15.22 -8.29 11.84
C ASN A 295 -13.92 -8.72 11.12
N THR A 296 -13.16 -7.80 10.51
CA THR A 296 -11.88 -8.16 9.87
C THR A 296 -10.71 -7.97 10.82
N SER A 297 -9.90 -9.02 11.01
CA SER A 297 -8.70 -9.09 11.87
C SER A 297 -7.54 -8.17 11.47
N ARG A 298 -7.76 -7.26 10.51
CA ARG A 298 -6.74 -6.45 9.84
C ARG A 298 -6.72 -5.03 10.42
N LEU A 299 -5.53 -4.46 10.56
CA LEU A 299 -5.39 -3.06 10.94
C LEU A 299 -5.45 -2.23 9.65
N LYS A 300 -6.54 -1.46 9.49
CA LYS A 300 -6.79 -0.60 8.33
C LYS A 300 -6.18 0.77 8.56
N ILE A 301 -5.42 1.24 7.59
CA ILE A 301 -4.80 2.57 7.60
C ILE A 301 -5.28 3.27 6.34
N ALA A 302 -6.23 4.19 6.47
CA ALA A 302 -6.80 4.88 5.33
C ALA A 302 -6.23 6.30 5.22
N ASN A 303 -5.78 6.68 4.03
CA ASN A 303 -5.82 8.07 3.57
C ASN A 303 -7.05 8.22 2.65
N GLN A 304 -7.42 9.42 2.21
CA GLN A 304 -8.65 9.75 1.48
C GLN A 304 -9.03 8.80 0.32
N LYS A 305 -8.07 8.05 -0.25
CA LYS A 305 -8.27 7.15 -1.41
C LYS A 305 -7.61 5.76 -1.33
N ALA A 306 -6.83 5.45 -0.29
CA ALA A 306 -6.09 4.19 -0.19
C ALA A 306 -6.13 3.65 1.23
N THR A 307 -6.27 2.32 1.37
CA THR A 307 -6.22 1.61 2.65
C THR A 307 -5.04 0.63 2.68
N ILE A 308 -4.18 0.73 3.67
CA ILE A 308 -3.22 -0.32 4.01
C ILE A 308 -3.93 -1.34 4.90
N ASN A 309 -3.82 -2.62 4.55
CA ASN A 309 -4.06 -3.70 5.50
C ASN A 309 -2.72 -4.26 5.97
N LEU A 310 -2.52 -4.25 7.28
CA LEU A 310 -1.44 -5.00 7.91
C LEU A 310 -2.00 -6.27 8.52
N GLY A 311 -1.40 -7.41 8.14
CA GLY A 311 -1.66 -8.72 8.71
C GLY A 311 -0.38 -9.32 9.27
N LEU A 312 -0.46 -10.02 10.39
CA LEU A 312 0.64 -10.83 10.91
C LEU A 312 0.20 -12.27 10.91
N THR A 313 0.97 -13.14 10.28
CA THR A 313 0.84 -14.59 10.38
C THR A 313 2.15 -15.16 10.91
N SER A 314 2.15 -16.43 11.35
CA SER A 314 3.24 -17.14 12.05
C SER A 314 4.61 -16.47 11.98
N ASN A 315 5.19 -16.33 10.78
CA ASN A 315 6.52 -15.75 10.61
C ASN A 315 6.58 -14.64 9.55
N VAL A 316 5.47 -13.99 9.21
CA VAL A 316 5.46 -12.96 8.16
C VAL A 316 4.53 -11.78 8.47
N LEU A 317 4.97 -10.59 8.09
CA LEU A 317 4.16 -9.38 8.00
C LEU A 317 3.62 -9.26 6.57
N ILE A 318 2.30 -9.31 6.43
CA ILE A 318 1.60 -9.07 5.17
C ILE A 318 1.22 -7.60 5.11
N VAL A 319 1.67 -6.91 4.06
CA VAL A 319 1.33 -5.52 3.75
C VAL A 319 0.58 -5.51 2.42
N GLU A 320 -0.71 -5.15 2.47
CA GLU A 320 -1.54 -5.02 1.28
C GLU A 320 -2.01 -3.58 1.10
N LYS A 321 -1.94 -3.08 -0.13
CA LYS A 321 -2.61 -1.83 -0.52
C LYS A 321 -3.95 -2.14 -1.18
N ASN A 322 -5.03 -1.67 -0.59
CA ASN A 322 -6.33 -1.62 -1.24
C ASN A 322 -6.66 -0.20 -1.65
N PHE A 323 -7.28 -0.05 -2.82
CA PHE A 323 -7.85 1.23 -3.22
C PHE A 323 -9.24 1.33 -2.63
N ILE A 324 -9.66 2.54 -2.27
CA ILE A 324 -11.05 2.76 -1.91
C ILE A 324 -11.76 3.05 -3.23
N LYS A 325 -12.70 2.18 -3.61
CA LYS A 325 -13.58 2.42 -4.75
C LYS A 325 -14.21 3.79 -4.58
N ARG A 326 -14.07 4.67 -5.57
CA ARG A 326 -14.85 5.92 -5.55
C ARG A 326 -16.29 5.49 -5.79
N GLY A 327 -17.07 5.41 -4.71
CA GLY A 327 -18.48 5.76 -4.84
C GLY A 327 -18.50 7.09 -5.60
N LYS A 328 -19.25 7.18 -6.70
CA LYS A 328 -19.46 8.44 -7.41
C LYS A 328 -20.12 9.40 -6.41
N GLY A 329 -19.31 10.06 -5.61
CA GLY A 329 -19.73 10.98 -4.57
C GLY A 329 -19.91 12.33 -5.21
N THR A 330 -21.16 12.76 -5.29
CA THR A 330 -21.54 14.14 -5.04
C THR A 330 -20.77 14.60 -3.79
N VAL A 331 -20.10 15.75 -3.91
CA VAL A 331 -19.35 16.40 -2.84
C VAL A 331 -20.29 16.65 -1.65
N LEU A 332 -19.89 16.25 -0.45
CA LEU A 332 -20.33 16.85 0.80
C LEU A 332 -19.22 17.77 1.30
#